data_AF-A0A383RBU2-F1
#
_entry.id   AF-A0A383RBU2-F1
#
_cell.length_a   1.000
_cell.length_b   1.000
_cell.length_c   1.000
_cell.angle_alpha   90.00
_cell.angle_beta   90.00
_cell.angle_gamma   90.00
#
_symmetry.space_group_name_H-M   'P 1'
#
loop_
_entity.id
_entity.type
_entity.pdbx_description
1 polymer ?
#
loop_
_entity_poly.entity_id
_entity_poly.type
_entity_poly.pdbx_seq_one_letter_code
_entity_poly.pdbx_strand_id
1 'polypeptide(L)'
;MVYYSDSVAAKDLIPTIWSLITKPLEKAKNESCENGKTGACWEQVCEAEGVFYSNGSSGKENIFLIIKEHIAGYKFKVNFAIGSSSHENAGCKYSYQPLEGSETEVVYFKSEQDKNVKVSYDINITEDRIILHVQGDKQIGDSQNPVVYLGMPIRYEKDDKLCIVKAQSENELPIYKSKLNVLQDPTRVQSGQKSEYEWYHIKTPRNPSWGNSYFIETLYFGKENEGLRGELEGLYGLVADNVNNGDVLKVSNSLYKAIVVQPYKDNAFPREILLMKIEKPKEEYTSEIG
;
A
#
# COMPACT_ATOMS: atom_id res chain seq x y z
N MET A 1 0.74 -6.08 12.09
CA MET A 1 0.24 -5.14 11.06
C MET A 1 -0.60 -4.10 11.79
N VAL A 2 -0.75 -2.89 11.26
CA VAL A 2 -1.72 -1.93 11.82
C VAL A 2 -2.57 -1.38 10.70
N TYR A 3 -3.86 -1.22 11.00
CA TYR A 3 -4.85 -0.63 10.11
C TYR A 3 -5.44 0.61 10.76
N TYR A 4 -5.49 1.71 10.03
CA TYR A 4 -6.20 2.92 10.41
C TYR A 4 -7.24 3.26 9.36
N SER A 5 -8.41 3.72 9.79
CA SER A 5 -9.51 4.15 8.92
C SER A 5 -10.24 5.29 9.59
N ASP A 6 -10.38 6.42 8.89
CA ASP A 6 -11.11 7.60 9.36
C ASP A 6 -11.44 8.53 8.18
N SER A 7 -12.08 9.67 8.48
CA SER A 7 -12.27 10.79 7.57
C SER A 7 -11.69 12.08 8.14
N VAL A 8 -10.99 12.84 7.30
CA VAL A 8 -10.40 14.14 7.65
C VAL A 8 -10.74 15.18 6.59
N ALA A 9 -10.58 16.47 6.92
CA ALA A 9 -10.64 17.50 5.89
C ALA A 9 -9.53 17.25 4.86
N ALA A 10 -9.80 17.53 3.58
CA ALA A 10 -8.85 17.29 2.50
C ALA A 10 -7.48 17.93 2.78
N LYS A 11 -7.45 19.17 3.27
CA LYS A 11 -6.21 19.87 3.67
C LYS A 11 -5.39 19.15 4.75
N ASP A 12 -6.03 18.31 5.56
CA ASP A 12 -5.42 17.65 6.71
C ASP A 12 -5.02 16.20 6.39
N LEU A 13 -5.31 15.69 5.18
CA LEU A 13 -5.04 14.30 4.80
C LEU A 13 -3.55 13.94 4.88
N ILE A 14 -2.68 14.74 4.26
CA ILE A 14 -1.25 14.44 4.20
C ILE A 14 -0.58 14.50 5.58
N PRO A 15 -0.77 15.56 6.39
CA PRO A 15 -0.28 15.57 7.77
C PRO A 15 -0.82 14.39 8.61
N THR A 16 -2.07 13.98 8.37
CA THR A 16 -2.66 12.82 9.05
C THR A 16 -1.95 11.53 8.66
N ILE A 17 -1.77 11.27 7.36
CA ILE A 17 -1.06 10.07 6.87
C ILE A 17 0.37 10.02 7.42
N TRP A 18 1.09 11.15 7.40
CA TRP A 18 2.44 11.24 7.96
C TRP A 18 2.48 10.86 9.46
N SER A 19 1.52 11.37 10.24
CA SER A 19 1.39 11.01 11.66
C SER A 19 1.08 9.52 11.85
N LEU A 20 0.26 8.92 10.99
CA LEU A 20 -0.11 7.50 11.11
C LEU A 20 1.04 6.55 10.77
N ILE A 21 1.87 6.91 9.78
CA ILE A 21 3.05 6.12 9.40
C ILE A 21 4.09 6.11 10.53
N THR A 22 4.27 7.25 11.19
CA THR A 22 5.25 7.43 12.27
C THR A 22 4.78 7.00 13.65
N LYS A 23 3.45 6.83 13.84
CA LYS A 23 2.93 6.29 15.09
C LYS A 23 3.57 4.92 15.35
N PRO A 24 4.26 4.72 16.49
CA PRO A 24 4.81 3.43 16.82
C PRO A 24 3.69 2.40 16.77
N LEU A 25 3.96 1.19 16.31
CA LEU A 25 3.04 0.08 16.53
C LEU A 25 2.95 -0.11 18.05
N GLU A 26 2.00 0.54 18.73
CA GLU A 26 2.05 0.72 20.18
C GLU A 26 1.97 -0.60 20.97
N LYS A 27 1.69 -1.71 20.30
CA LYS A 27 1.77 -3.07 20.87
C LYS A 27 3.16 -3.72 20.82
N ALA A 28 4.14 -3.15 20.12
CA ALA A 28 5.53 -3.59 20.13
C ALA A 28 6.39 -2.86 21.19
N LYS A 29 5.81 -1.85 21.87
CA LYS A 29 6.49 -0.89 22.77
C LYS A 29 7.16 -1.45 24.04
N ASN A 30 7.09 -2.75 24.32
CA ASN A 30 7.82 -3.31 25.46
C ASN A 30 9.24 -3.79 25.14
N GLU A 31 9.69 -3.68 23.88
CA GLU A 31 11.09 -3.87 23.51
C GLU A 31 11.54 -2.74 22.58
N SER A 32 12.59 -2.03 22.98
CA SER A 32 13.07 -0.77 22.42
C SER A 32 13.38 -0.80 20.92
N CYS A 33 12.91 0.19 20.15
CA CYS A 33 13.39 0.49 18.78
C CYS A 33 14.87 1.01 18.76
N GLU A 34 15.59 1.06 19.90
CA GLU A 34 16.94 1.64 20.02
C GLU A 34 18.12 0.65 19.94
N ASN A 35 17.93 -0.67 19.80
CA ASN A 35 19.06 -1.62 19.80
C ASN A 35 18.90 -2.79 18.81
N GLY A 36 18.65 -2.50 17.53
CA GLY A 36 18.82 -3.48 16.45
C GLY A 36 17.97 -4.76 16.58
N LYS A 37 16.84 -4.72 17.28
CA LYS A 37 15.92 -5.85 17.46
C LYS A 37 14.50 -5.45 17.09
N THR A 38 14.09 -5.89 15.90
CA THR A 38 12.74 -6.30 15.47
C THR A 38 11.54 -5.62 16.15
N GLY A 39 11.43 -4.31 15.95
CA GLY A 39 10.20 -3.55 16.16
C GLY A 39 9.99 -2.65 14.97
N ALA A 40 9.03 -2.97 14.11
CA ALA A 40 8.66 -2.19 12.95
C ALA A 40 8.30 -0.73 13.35
N CYS A 41 9.20 0.19 13.06
CA CYS A 41 9.07 1.62 13.30
C CYS A 41 9.40 2.32 11.96
N TRP A 42 8.41 2.79 11.19
CA TRP A 42 8.70 3.71 10.09
C TRP A 42 9.15 5.04 10.71
N GLU A 43 10.39 5.45 10.41
CA GLU A 43 10.95 6.70 10.92
C GLU A 43 10.73 7.82 9.90
N GLN A 44 10.26 8.99 10.34
CA GLN A 44 10.30 10.17 9.47
C GLN A 44 11.71 10.75 9.49
N VAL A 45 12.35 10.76 8.32
CA VAL A 45 13.78 11.04 8.17
C VAL A 45 14.06 12.36 7.45
N CYS A 46 13.02 12.97 6.88
CA CYS A 46 13.06 14.31 6.31
C CYS A 46 11.68 14.94 6.41
N GLU A 47 11.47 15.75 7.46
CA GLU A 47 10.14 16.27 7.81
C GLU A 47 9.53 17.14 6.71
N ALA A 48 10.29 18.10 6.19
CA ALA A 48 9.86 19.01 5.14
C ALA A 48 9.54 18.30 3.80
N GLU A 49 9.99 17.06 3.66
CA GLU A 49 9.89 16.28 2.43
C GLU A 49 8.95 15.08 2.54
N GLY A 50 8.34 14.84 3.70
CA GLY A 50 7.44 13.69 3.91
C GLY A 50 8.12 12.35 3.63
N VAL A 51 9.39 12.20 4.05
CA VAL A 51 10.18 10.99 3.80
C VAL A 51 10.18 10.09 5.03
N PHE A 52 9.78 8.84 4.82
CA PHE A 52 9.69 7.78 5.81
C PHE A 52 10.65 6.66 5.46
N TYR A 53 11.26 6.04 6.47
CA TYR A 53 12.25 4.97 6.33
C TYR A 53 11.82 3.74 7.11
N SER A 54 12.01 2.55 6.52
CA SER A 54 11.89 1.27 7.20
C SER A 54 13.06 0.35 6.82
N ASN A 55 13.58 -0.40 7.78
CA ASN A 55 14.59 -1.42 7.53
C ASN A 55 14.01 -2.75 7.01
N GLY A 56 12.67 -2.87 6.93
CA GLY A 56 11.98 -4.10 6.54
C GLY A 56 12.09 -5.20 7.61
N SER A 57 11.32 -6.28 7.43
CA SER A 57 11.27 -7.41 8.38
C SER A 57 12.57 -8.19 8.47
N SER A 58 13.42 -8.14 7.44
CA SER A 58 14.75 -8.77 7.50
C SER A 58 15.84 -7.84 8.02
N GLY A 59 15.53 -6.54 8.16
CA GLY A 59 16.47 -5.50 8.58
C GLY A 59 17.48 -5.08 7.50
N LYS A 60 17.27 -5.50 6.24
CA LYS A 60 18.22 -5.28 5.13
C LYS A 60 17.63 -4.48 3.97
N GLU A 61 16.33 -4.22 3.99
CA GLU A 61 15.58 -3.72 2.84
C GLU A 61 15.81 -2.23 2.56
N ASN A 62 16.07 -1.41 3.58
CA ASN A 62 16.27 0.05 3.48
C ASN A 62 15.22 0.75 2.59
N ILE A 63 13.95 0.58 2.94
CA ILE A 63 12.79 1.06 2.19
C ILE A 63 12.57 2.54 2.54
N PHE A 64 12.43 3.39 1.53
CA PHE A 64 12.02 4.77 1.71
C PHE A 64 10.69 5.03 1.00
N LEU A 65 9.77 5.65 1.73
CA LEU A 65 8.50 6.14 1.22
C LEU A 65 8.51 7.65 1.29
N ILE A 66 8.15 8.30 0.19
CA ILE A 66 8.10 9.75 0.08
C ILE A 66 6.65 10.11 -0.24
N ILE A 67 5.99 10.84 0.65
CA ILE A 67 4.65 11.36 0.44
C ILE A 67 4.76 12.87 0.43
N LYS A 68 4.66 13.49 -0.75
CA LYS A 68 4.75 14.94 -0.92
C LYS A 68 3.43 15.50 -1.42
N GLU A 69 3.02 16.63 -0.87
CA GLU A 69 1.98 17.43 -1.50
C GLU A 69 2.48 17.93 -2.86
N HIS A 70 1.67 17.81 -3.91
CA HIS A 70 2.04 18.32 -5.22
C HIS A 70 1.53 19.76 -5.37
N ILE A 71 2.39 20.64 -5.90
CA ILE A 71 2.27 22.12 -5.94
C ILE A 71 0.94 22.60 -6.56
N ALA A 72 0.28 21.75 -7.33
CA ALA A 72 -1.04 21.97 -7.86
C ALA A 72 -2.02 21.20 -6.94
N GLY A 73 -2.62 21.89 -5.96
CA GLY A 73 -3.43 21.36 -4.83
C GLY A 73 -4.66 20.53 -5.19
N TYR A 74 -4.42 19.45 -5.92
CA TYR A 74 -5.36 18.50 -6.51
C TYR A 74 -4.89 17.05 -6.22
N LYS A 75 -3.58 16.88 -5.99
CA LYS A 75 -2.90 15.58 -5.95
C LYS A 75 -1.87 15.57 -4.83
N PHE A 76 -1.64 14.41 -4.26
CA PHE A 76 -0.36 14.14 -3.60
C PHE A 76 0.43 13.15 -4.43
N LYS A 77 1.74 13.31 -4.38
CA LYS A 77 2.68 12.37 -4.96
C LYS A 77 3.10 11.39 -3.89
N VAL A 78 2.91 10.11 -4.19
CA VAL A 78 3.56 9.03 -3.46
C VAL A 78 4.70 8.51 -4.32
N ASN A 79 5.87 8.45 -3.72
CA ASN A 79 7.13 8.13 -4.35
C ASN A 79 7.82 7.05 -3.52
N PHE A 80 8.49 6.10 -4.18
CA PHE A 80 9.42 5.21 -3.49
C PHE A 80 10.84 5.65 -3.76
N ALA A 81 11.66 5.49 -2.75
CA ALA A 81 13.09 5.53 -2.92
C ALA A 81 13.69 4.30 -2.27
N ILE A 82 14.88 3.96 -2.72
CA ILE A 82 15.78 3.16 -1.91
C ILE A 82 17.02 4.01 -1.70
N GLY A 83 17.58 3.92 -0.51
CA GLY A 83 18.68 4.74 -0.07
C GLY A 83 19.77 3.91 0.57
N SER A 84 20.94 4.51 0.68
CA SER A 84 22.02 3.99 1.49
C SER A 84 22.03 4.70 2.84
N SER A 85 22.59 4.04 3.85
CA SER A 85 22.77 4.61 5.19
C SER A 85 23.79 5.75 5.25
N SER A 86 24.39 6.15 4.12
CA SER A 86 25.48 7.11 4.08
C SER A 86 25.33 8.05 2.89
N HIS A 87 24.71 9.22 3.11
CA HIS A 87 25.03 10.53 2.53
C HIS A 87 23.99 11.56 3.00
N GLU A 88 24.39 12.83 3.14
CA GLU A 88 23.52 13.92 3.57
C GLU A 88 22.83 14.55 2.35
N ASN A 89 21.54 14.28 2.17
CA ASN A 89 20.69 15.30 1.55
C ASN A 89 20.51 16.40 2.60
N ALA A 90 20.77 17.67 2.26
CA ALA A 90 20.72 18.76 3.23
C ALA A 90 19.35 18.78 3.95
N GLY A 91 19.34 18.45 5.25
CA GLY A 91 18.13 18.39 6.08
C GLY A 91 17.46 17.01 6.24
N CYS A 92 18.00 15.94 5.63
CA CYS A 92 17.50 14.57 5.81
C CYS A 92 18.54 13.67 6.51
N LYS A 93 18.08 12.74 7.37
CA LYS A 93 18.94 11.80 8.11
C LYS A 93 19.64 10.76 7.22
N TYR A 94 19.05 10.45 6.05
CA TYR A 94 19.57 9.47 5.11
C TYR A 94 19.60 10.03 3.69
N SER A 95 20.52 9.52 2.88
CA SER A 95 20.49 9.72 1.43
C SER A 95 19.57 8.69 0.82
N TYR A 96 18.65 9.16 0.00
CA TYR A 96 17.74 8.32 -0.74
C TYR A 96 17.72 8.77 -2.19
N GLN A 97 17.59 7.81 -3.10
CA GLN A 97 17.38 8.10 -4.51
C GLN A 97 15.98 7.59 -4.88
N PRO A 98 15.05 8.48 -5.28
CA PRO A 98 13.78 8.06 -5.86
C PRO A 98 14.03 7.09 -6.99
N LEU A 99 13.32 5.97 -6.98
CA LEU A 99 13.46 4.99 -8.04
C LEU A 99 12.79 5.54 -9.28
N GLU A 100 13.41 5.36 -10.44
CA GLU A 100 12.82 5.85 -11.69
C GLU A 100 11.42 5.22 -11.87
N GLY A 101 10.39 6.06 -12.06
CA GLY A 101 8.99 5.67 -12.20
C GLY A 101 8.33 4.97 -11.00
N SER A 102 8.92 5.05 -9.82
CA SER A 102 8.15 4.80 -8.59
C SER A 102 7.18 5.93 -8.26
N GLU A 103 7.34 7.10 -8.88
CA GLU A 103 6.42 8.23 -8.69
C GLU A 103 5.02 7.88 -9.13
N THR A 104 4.06 8.24 -8.29
CA THR A 104 2.65 7.98 -8.52
C THR A 104 1.83 9.12 -7.94
N GLU A 105 0.80 9.52 -8.66
CA GLU A 105 -0.08 10.61 -8.24
C GLU A 105 -1.40 10.05 -7.73
N VAL A 106 -1.80 10.49 -6.55
CA VAL A 106 -3.11 10.17 -5.97
C VAL A 106 -3.94 11.44 -5.93
N VAL A 107 -5.03 11.44 -6.69
CA VAL A 107 -6.01 12.52 -6.75
C VAL A 107 -7.13 12.24 -5.76
N TYR A 108 -7.39 13.16 -4.83
CA TYR A 108 -8.37 12.93 -3.75
C TYR A 108 -9.28 14.12 -3.46
N PHE A 109 -8.94 15.31 -3.95
CA PHE A 109 -9.75 16.53 -3.88
C PHE A 109 -9.40 17.46 -5.03
N LYS A 110 -10.30 18.39 -5.37
CA LYS A 110 -10.08 19.42 -6.39
C LYS A 110 -9.99 20.81 -5.76
N SER A 111 -9.15 21.71 -6.29
CA SER A 111 -8.88 23.01 -5.66
C SER A 111 -10.08 23.97 -5.69
N GLU A 112 -11.03 23.74 -6.60
CA GLU A 112 -12.29 24.46 -6.69
C GLU A 112 -13.28 24.07 -5.58
N GLN A 113 -13.00 22.97 -4.86
CA GLN A 113 -13.82 22.51 -3.73
C GLN A 113 -13.38 23.16 -2.42
N ASP A 114 -14.28 23.22 -1.44
CA ASP A 114 -13.93 23.63 -0.09
C ASP A 114 -12.88 22.67 0.49
N LYS A 115 -11.72 23.19 0.89
CA LYS A 115 -10.63 22.41 1.51
C LYS A 115 -11.04 21.70 2.81
N ASN A 116 -12.17 22.09 3.39
CA ASN A 116 -12.77 21.43 4.55
C ASN A 116 -13.69 20.25 4.19
N VAL A 117 -13.83 19.94 2.90
CA VAL A 117 -14.51 18.73 2.45
C VAL A 117 -13.87 17.50 3.07
N LYS A 118 -14.69 16.56 3.53
CA LYS A 118 -14.20 15.35 4.16
C LYS A 118 -13.82 14.33 3.11
N VAL A 119 -12.61 13.79 3.24
CA VAL A 119 -12.11 12.65 2.49
C VAL A 119 -11.87 11.51 3.47
N SER A 120 -12.12 10.28 3.06
CA SER A 120 -11.85 9.10 3.89
C SER A 120 -10.55 8.44 3.47
N TYR A 121 -9.89 7.77 4.39
CA TYR A 121 -8.71 6.98 4.09
C TYR A 121 -8.77 5.64 4.81
N ASP A 122 -8.13 4.65 4.21
CA ASP A 122 -7.77 3.39 4.85
C ASP A 122 -6.28 3.17 4.61
N ILE A 123 -5.54 2.88 5.68
CA ILE A 123 -4.10 2.65 5.60
C ILE A 123 -3.73 1.38 6.35
N ASN A 124 -3.04 0.47 5.67
CA ASN A 124 -2.50 -0.78 6.22
C ASN A 124 -0.98 -0.71 6.20
N ILE A 125 -0.34 -0.83 7.36
CA ILE A 125 1.10 -0.64 7.52
C ILE A 125 1.74 -1.88 8.16
N THR A 126 2.88 -2.29 7.60
CA THR A 126 3.87 -3.17 8.23
C THR A 126 5.26 -2.57 8.03
N GLU A 127 6.30 -3.17 8.61
CA GLU A 127 7.70 -2.81 8.28
C GLU A 127 8.03 -2.97 6.80
N ASP A 128 7.35 -3.88 6.10
CA ASP A 128 7.66 -4.23 4.73
C ASP A 128 6.91 -3.40 3.70
N ARG A 129 5.74 -2.86 4.07
CA ARG A 129 4.84 -2.21 3.11
C ARG A 129 3.87 -1.21 3.74
N ILE A 130 3.31 -0.41 2.85
CA ILE A 130 2.15 0.43 3.08
C ILE A 130 1.12 0.14 1.98
N ILE A 131 -0.14 -0.01 2.37
CA ILE A 131 -1.28 0.00 1.45
C ILE A 131 -2.12 1.21 1.83
N LEU A 132 -2.34 2.11 0.88
CA LEU A 132 -3.09 3.34 1.09
C LEU A 132 -4.28 3.37 0.14
N HIS A 133 -5.47 3.46 0.70
CA HIS A 133 -6.69 3.76 -0.02
C HIS A 133 -7.19 5.13 0.42
N VAL A 134 -7.58 5.96 -0.54
CA VAL A 134 -8.21 7.25 -0.25
C VAL A 134 -9.53 7.29 -1.00
N GLN A 135 -10.60 7.56 -0.29
CA GLN A 135 -11.88 7.89 -0.88
C GLN A 135 -12.03 9.40 -0.95
N GLY A 136 -11.94 9.94 -2.17
CA GLY A 136 -12.10 11.36 -2.44
C GLY A 136 -13.54 11.84 -2.26
N ASP A 137 -13.75 13.15 -2.35
CA ASP A 137 -15.10 13.72 -2.32
C ASP A 137 -15.97 13.23 -3.49
N LYS A 138 -17.23 12.89 -3.22
CA LYS A 138 -18.15 12.31 -4.21
C LYS A 138 -18.47 13.26 -5.37
N GLN A 139 -18.30 14.56 -5.20
CA GLN A 139 -18.53 15.56 -6.26
C GLN A 139 -17.35 15.65 -7.25
N ILE A 140 -16.25 14.95 -7.01
CA ILE A 140 -15.09 14.89 -7.92
C ILE A 140 -15.43 14.16 -9.23
N GLY A 141 -16.54 13.39 -9.27
CA GLY A 141 -16.99 12.59 -10.41
C GLY A 141 -16.81 11.10 -10.16
N ASP A 142 -16.68 10.30 -11.23
CA ASP A 142 -16.59 8.82 -11.17
C ASP A 142 -15.32 8.32 -10.45
N SER A 143 -14.33 9.16 -10.16
CA SER A 143 -12.97 8.77 -9.76
C SER A 143 -12.73 8.75 -8.24
N GLN A 144 -13.31 7.76 -7.56
CA GLN A 144 -13.53 7.87 -6.12
C GLN A 144 -12.59 7.09 -5.20
N ASN A 145 -11.79 6.12 -5.65
CA ASN A 145 -11.11 5.18 -4.73
C ASN A 145 -9.71 4.73 -5.19
N PRO A 146 -8.70 5.63 -5.30
CA PRO A 146 -7.33 5.23 -5.54
C PRO A 146 -6.81 4.32 -4.42
N VAL A 147 -6.22 3.20 -4.82
CA VAL A 147 -5.50 2.27 -3.94
C VAL A 147 -4.08 2.21 -4.41
N VAL A 148 -3.13 2.36 -3.49
CA VAL A 148 -1.71 2.21 -3.78
C VAL A 148 -1.15 1.11 -2.87
N TYR A 149 -0.59 0.06 -3.48
CA TYR A 149 0.23 -0.93 -2.79
C TYR A 149 1.70 -0.60 -3.01
N LEU A 150 2.45 -0.57 -1.91
CA LEU A 150 3.74 0.06 -1.87
C LEU A 150 4.65 -0.63 -0.86
N GLY A 151 5.55 -1.49 -1.35
CA GLY A 151 6.54 -2.15 -0.49
C GLY A 151 6.93 -3.54 -0.96
N MET A 152 7.49 -4.32 -0.05
CA MET A 152 7.92 -5.68 -0.31
C MET A 152 6.71 -6.63 -0.36
N PRO A 153 6.60 -7.48 -1.39
CA PRO A 153 5.65 -8.58 -1.43
C PRO A 153 6.16 -9.78 -0.62
N ILE A 154 5.30 -10.79 -0.45
CA ILE A 154 5.77 -12.13 -0.05
C ILE A 154 6.53 -12.71 -1.26
N ARG A 155 7.81 -13.04 -1.05
CA ARG A 155 8.68 -13.66 -2.05
C ARG A 155 8.71 -15.17 -1.85
N TYR A 156 8.67 -15.93 -2.94
CA TYR A 156 8.81 -17.39 -2.89
C TYR A 156 10.26 -17.86 -2.83
N GLU A 157 11.18 -17.04 -3.34
CA GLU A 157 12.61 -17.24 -3.21
C GLU A 157 13.18 -16.19 -2.23
N LYS A 158 13.67 -16.65 -1.08
CA LYS A 158 14.11 -15.77 0.02
C LYS A 158 15.38 -14.99 -0.30
N ASP A 159 16.25 -15.60 -1.12
CA ASP A 159 17.50 -15.02 -1.59
C ASP A 159 17.33 -14.20 -2.87
N ASP A 160 16.09 -14.13 -3.39
CA ASP A 160 15.77 -13.29 -4.53
C ASP A 160 16.08 -11.84 -4.18
N LYS A 161 16.54 -11.10 -5.18
CA LYS A 161 16.87 -9.68 -5.08
C LYS A 161 15.69 -8.93 -4.44
N LEU A 162 16.01 -7.90 -3.67
CA LEU A 162 14.99 -6.98 -3.15
C LEU A 162 14.06 -6.56 -4.28
N CYS A 163 12.76 -6.67 -4.02
CA CYS A 163 11.69 -6.54 -5.00
C CYS A 163 10.62 -5.67 -4.35
N ILE A 164 10.49 -4.43 -4.79
CA ILE A 164 9.38 -3.57 -4.37
C ILE A 164 8.29 -3.64 -5.43
N VAL A 165 7.08 -3.95 -4.98
CA VAL A 165 5.89 -3.94 -5.83
C VAL A 165 5.19 -2.58 -5.69
N LYS A 166 4.95 -1.96 -6.84
CA LYS A 166 4.02 -0.84 -6.99
C LYS A 166 2.84 -1.28 -7.83
N ALA A 167 1.64 -1.08 -7.30
CA ALA A 167 0.39 -1.21 -8.03
C ALA A 167 -0.58 -0.12 -7.59
N GLN A 168 -1.25 0.50 -8.57
CA GLN A 168 -2.21 1.57 -8.31
C GLN A 168 -3.49 1.44 -9.15
N SER A 169 -4.63 1.79 -8.57
CA SER A 169 -5.79 2.25 -9.33
C SER A 169 -5.76 3.79 -9.44
N GLU A 170 -5.64 4.32 -10.66
CA GLU A 170 -5.56 5.77 -10.92
C GLU A 170 -6.90 6.33 -11.37
N ASN A 171 -7.04 7.65 -11.20
CA ASN A 171 -8.27 8.41 -11.42
C ASN A 171 -8.28 9.19 -12.75
N GLU A 172 -7.14 9.28 -13.44
CA GLU A 172 -6.99 9.98 -14.72
C GLU A 172 -6.17 9.09 -15.65
N LEU A 173 -6.51 9.04 -16.94
CA LEU A 173 -5.76 8.35 -17.99
C LEU A 173 -4.34 8.96 -18.12
N PRO A 174 -3.25 8.30 -17.67
CA PRO A 174 -1.95 8.62 -18.21
C PRO A 174 -1.82 7.76 -19.47
N ILE A 175 -1.18 8.32 -20.49
CA ILE A 175 -0.76 7.57 -21.69
C ILE A 175 0.18 6.38 -21.30
N TYR A 176 0.63 6.36 -20.04
CA TYR A 176 1.41 5.31 -19.40
C TYR A 176 0.47 4.37 -18.62
N LYS A 177 0.20 3.22 -19.24
CA LYS A 177 -0.62 2.12 -18.69
C LYS A 177 -0.31 1.87 -17.22
N SER A 178 -1.36 1.71 -16.41
CA SER A 178 -1.27 1.14 -15.06
C SER A 178 -0.54 -0.21 -15.14
N LYS A 179 0.61 -0.32 -14.46
CA LYS A 179 1.51 -1.48 -14.53
C LYS A 179 1.90 -1.92 -13.13
N LEU A 180 1.94 -3.23 -12.93
CA LEU A 180 2.71 -3.81 -11.85
C LEU A 180 4.19 -3.59 -12.15
N ASN A 181 4.79 -2.67 -11.40
CA ASN A 181 6.22 -2.42 -11.50
C ASN A 181 6.92 -3.13 -10.36
N VAL A 182 7.86 -4.00 -10.71
CA VAL A 182 8.77 -4.62 -9.76
C VAL A 182 10.14 -3.99 -9.93
N LEU A 183 10.63 -3.40 -8.86
CA LEU A 183 11.94 -2.76 -8.81
C LEU A 183 12.93 -3.76 -8.21
N GLN A 184 13.93 -4.18 -9.00
CA GLN A 184 14.99 -5.10 -8.54
C GLN A 184 16.07 -4.32 -7.78
N ASP A 185 16.75 -4.98 -6.83
CA ASP A 185 17.86 -4.48 -6.00
C ASP A 185 18.60 -3.25 -6.57
N PRO A 186 18.39 -2.06 -6.00
CA PRO A 186 18.87 -0.79 -6.55
C PRO A 186 20.36 -0.57 -6.37
N THR A 187 21.04 -1.31 -5.48
CA THR A 187 22.50 -1.17 -5.29
C THR A 187 23.29 -1.67 -6.50
N ARG A 188 22.62 -2.41 -7.40
CA ARG A 188 23.18 -2.98 -8.63
C ARG A 188 22.51 -2.47 -9.90
N VAL A 189 21.46 -1.66 -9.79
CA VAL A 189 20.73 -1.11 -10.93
C VAL A 189 21.44 0.17 -11.37
N GLN A 190 22.54 0.02 -12.12
CA GLN A 190 23.21 1.14 -12.80
C GLN A 190 22.34 1.77 -13.93
N SER A 191 21.14 1.29 -14.16
CA SER A 191 20.15 1.90 -15.04
C SER A 191 18.77 1.37 -14.67
N GLY A 192 17.81 2.24 -14.38
CA GLY A 192 16.46 1.95 -13.85
C GLY A 192 15.61 0.98 -14.68
N GLN A 193 16.05 -0.26 -14.84
CA GLN A 193 15.35 -1.32 -15.55
C GLN A 193 14.14 -1.76 -14.74
N LYS A 194 13.00 -1.11 -15.01
CA LYS A 194 11.69 -1.60 -14.61
C LYS A 194 11.47 -2.92 -15.34
N SER A 195 11.17 -3.95 -14.57
CA SER A 195 10.58 -5.15 -15.12
C SER A 195 9.07 -5.04 -14.94
N GLU A 196 8.35 -5.09 -16.05
CA GLU A 196 6.90 -5.24 -16.04
C GLU A 196 6.61 -6.70 -15.71
N TYR A 197 5.85 -6.91 -14.65
CA TYR A 197 5.35 -8.22 -14.26
C TYR A 197 3.85 -8.28 -14.54
N GLU A 198 3.36 -9.49 -14.76
CA GLU A 198 1.94 -9.74 -14.97
C GLU A 198 1.30 -10.24 -13.68
N TRP A 199 0.02 -9.91 -13.52
CA TRP A 199 -0.79 -10.51 -12.47
C TRP A 199 -1.25 -11.90 -12.88
N TYR A 200 -1.05 -12.83 -11.96
CA TYR A 200 -1.66 -14.15 -11.99
C TYR A 200 -2.61 -14.27 -10.81
N HIS A 201 -3.71 -14.97 -11.02
CA HIS A 201 -4.70 -15.23 -9.99
C HIS A 201 -5.40 -16.55 -10.31
N ILE A 202 -5.77 -17.27 -9.27
CA ILE A 202 -6.60 -18.47 -9.43
C ILE A 202 -8.04 -17.97 -9.64
N LYS A 203 -8.67 -18.40 -10.73
CA LYS A 203 -10.07 -18.06 -10.98
C LYS A 203 -10.94 -18.66 -9.87
N THR A 204 -11.60 -17.79 -9.11
CA THR A 204 -12.56 -18.22 -8.09
C THR A 204 -13.98 -18.33 -8.66
N PRO A 205 -14.83 -19.20 -8.09
CA PRO A 205 -16.26 -19.17 -8.38
C PRO A 205 -16.89 -17.83 -8.00
N ARG A 206 -18.09 -17.55 -8.54
CA ARG A 206 -18.86 -16.36 -8.18
C ARG A 206 -19.09 -16.29 -6.66
N ASN A 207 -18.89 -15.12 -6.07
CA ASN A 207 -19.21 -14.85 -4.67
C ASN A 207 -20.52 -14.05 -4.49
N PRO A 208 -21.17 -14.18 -3.32
CA PRO A 208 -20.91 -15.18 -2.29
C PRO A 208 -21.26 -16.59 -2.76
N SER A 209 -20.51 -17.57 -2.28
CA SER A 209 -20.67 -18.99 -2.61
C SER A 209 -21.58 -19.69 -1.58
N TRP A 210 -21.56 -21.03 -1.56
CA TRP A 210 -22.37 -21.84 -0.64
C TRP A 210 -22.20 -21.39 0.81
N GLY A 211 -23.32 -21.31 1.54
CA GLY A 211 -23.32 -20.83 2.92
C GLY A 211 -22.97 -19.35 3.07
N ASN A 212 -23.20 -18.53 2.04
CA ASN A 212 -22.90 -17.08 2.03
C ASN A 212 -21.43 -16.75 2.32
N SER A 213 -20.52 -17.65 1.93
CA SER A 213 -19.09 -17.52 2.16
C SER A 213 -18.40 -16.85 0.97
N TYR A 214 -17.45 -15.96 1.26
CA TYR A 214 -16.62 -15.29 0.25
C TYR A 214 -15.29 -16.02 0.07
N PHE A 215 -14.93 -16.31 -1.18
CA PHE A 215 -13.63 -16.81 -1.60
C PHE A 215 -12.79 -15.64 -2.11
N ILE A 216 -11.70 -15.35 -1.41
CA ILE A 216 -10.77 -14.29 -1.77
C ILE A 216 -9.68 -14.82 -2.70
N GLU A 217 -9.21 -13.98 -3.62
CA GLU A 217 -8.14 -14.30 -4.55
C GLU A 217 -6.82 -13.69 -4.10
N THR A 218 -5.80 -14.52 -3.93
CA THR A 218 -4.43 -14.03 -3.80
C THR A 218 -3.97 -13.44 -5.13
N LEU A 219 -3.30 -12.29 -5.05
CA LEU A 219 -2.75 -11.58 -6.20
C LEU A 219 -1.28 -11.96 -6.37
N TYR A 220 -1.01 -12.89 -7.29
CA TYR A 220 0.33 -13.36 -7.59
C TYR A 220 0.96 -12.54 -8.71
N PHE A 221 2.27 -12.43 -8.73
CA PHE A 221 2.98 -11.81 -9.83
C PHE A 221 4.13 -12.65 -10.34
N GLY A 222 4.37 -12.54 -11.64
CA GLY A 222 5.36 -13.35 -12.35
C GLY A 222 5.63 -12.85 -13.76
N LYS A 223 6.44 -13.61 -14.49
CA LYS A 223 6.62 -13.50 -15.93
C LYS A 223 6.60 -14.88 -16.54
N GLU A 224 6.17 -14.99 -17.79
CA GLU A 224 6.12 -16.26 -18.53
C GLU A 224 7.46 -17.01 -18.51
N ASN A 225 8.59 -16.29 -18.59
CA ASN A 225 9.94 -16.85 -18.62
C ASN A 225 10.63 -16.96 -17.25
N GLU A 226 10.04 -16.43 -16.18
CA GLU A 226 10.59 -16.47 -14.81
C GLU A 226 9.72 -17.30 -13.84
N GLY A 227 8.47 -17.57 -14.21
CA GLY A 227 7.47 -18.17 -13.32
C GLY A 227 6.88 -17.17 -12.33
N LEU A 228 6.21 -17.70 -11.29
CA LEU A 228 5.69 -16.89 -10.19
C LEU A 228 6.83 -16.48 -9.24
N ARG A 229 6.91 -15.18 -8.95
CA ARG A 229 7.95 -14.61 -8.11
C ARG A 229 7.46 -14.37 -6.67
N GLY A 230 6.18 -14.07 -6.52
CA GLY A 230 5.59 -13.83 -5.21
C GLY A 230 4.11 -13.46 -5.26
N GLU A 231 3.62 -12.95 -4.13
CA GLU A 231 2.23 -12.52 -3.93
C GLU A 231 2.14 -11.23 -3.10
N LEU A 232 1.07 -10.47 -3.32
CA LEU A 232 0.74 -9.34 -2.44
C LEU A 232 0.26 -9.83 -1.08
N GLU A 233 0.69 -9.14 -0.03
CA GLU A 233 0.20 -9.39 1.33
C GLU A 233 -0.75 -8.27 1.79
N GLY A 234 -1.90 -8.63 2.35
CA GLY A 234 -2.82 -7.67 2.94
C GLY A 234 -3.77 -6.99 1.94
N LEU A 235 -3.62 -7.25 0.64
CA LEU A 235 -4.55 -6.86 -0.42
C LEU A 235 -4.89 -8.07 -1.27
N TYR A 236 -6.18 -8.35 -1.45
CA TYR A 236 -6.68 -9.53 -2.15
C TYR A 236 -7.71 -9.14 -3.21
N GLY A 237 -7.93 -9.97 -4.22
CA GLY A 237 -9.00 -9.80 -5.19
C GLY A 237 -10.30 -10.44 -4.72
N LEU A 238 -11.43 -9.94 -5.23
CA LEU A 238 -12.73 -10.57 -5.06
C LEU A 238 -13.54 -10.55 -6.37
N VAL A 239 -14.16 -11.69 -6.70
CA VAL A 239 -15.17 -11.79 -7.77
C VAL A 239 -16.54 -11.86 -7.10
N ALA A 240 -17.23 -10.73 -6.95
CA ALA A 240 -18.55 -10.68 -6.32
C ALA A 240 -19.46 -9.68 -7.01
N ASP A 241 -20.75 -10.02 -7.08
CA ASP A 241 -21.80 -9.08 -7.43
C ASP A 241 -22.46 -8.61 -6.12
N ASN A 242 -22.70 -7.30 -5.98
CA ASN A 242 -23.28 -6.64 -4.79
C ASN A 242 -22.32 -6.43 -3.60
N VAL A 243 -21.05 -6.16 -3.86
CA VAL A 243 -20.14 -5.61 -2.84
C VAL A 243 -19.90 -4.14 -3.15
N ASN A 244 -20.10 -3.27 -2.16
CA ASN A 244 -19.92 -1.83 -2.27
C ASN A 244 -18.60 -1.39 -1.66
N ASN A 245 -18.11 -0.22 -2.10
CA ASN A 245 -16.94 0.40 -1.50
C ASN A 245 -17.19 0.66 0.00
N GLY A 246 -16.26 0.22 0.83
CA GLY A 246 -16.30 0.37 2.27
C GLY A 246 -17.02 -0.74 3.03
N ASP A 247 -17.63 -1.72 2.35
CA ASP A 247 -18.20 -2.90 3.02
C ASP A 247 -17.12 -3.63 3.83
N VAL A 248 -17.51 -4.21 4.96
CA VAL A 248 -16.62 -5.04 5.78
C VAL A 248 -17.03 -6.49 5.64
N LEU A 249 -16.16 -7.30 5.04
CA LEU A 249 -16.40 -8.72 4.81
C LEU A 249 -15.62 -9.55 5.82
N LYS A 250 -16.29 -10.56 6.39
CA LYS A 250 -15.65 -11.60 7.20
C LYS A 250 -15.40 -12.83 6.34
N VAL A 251 -14.13 -13.20 6.18
CA VAL A 251 -13.71 -14.43 5.50
C VAL A 251 -12.95 -15.26 6.51
N SER A 252 -13.52 -16.41 6.87
CA SER A 252 -13.03 -17.23 7.99
C SER A 252 -12.88 -16.38 9.27
N ASN A 253 -11.66 -16.25 9.82
CA ASN A 253 -11.38 -15.48 11.04
C ASN A 253 -10.76 -14.11 10.76
N SER A 254 -10.82 -13.61 9.53
CA SER A 254 -10.23 -12.30 9.16
C SER A 254 -11.30 -11.34 8.64
N LEU A 255 -11.12 -10.06 8.96
CA LEU A 255 -11.94 -8.96 8.46
C LEU A 255 -11.21 -8.21 7.35
N TYR A 256 -11.97 -7.83 6.34
CA TYR A 256 -11.49 -7.15 5.16
C TYR A 256 -12.39 -5.96 4.83
N LYS A 257 -11.78 -4.84 4.47
CA LYS A 257 -12.44 -3.68 3.90
C LYS A 257 -12.51 -3.87 2.38
N ALA A 258 -13.71 -3.85 1.82
CA ALA A 258 -13.91 -3.88 0.39
C ALA A 258 -13.64 -2.51 -0.22
N ILE A 259 -12.86 -2.49 -1.30
CA ILE A 259 -12.54 -1.32 -2.07
C ILE A 259 -12.94 -1.58 -3.50
N VAL A 260 -13.87 -0.78 -4.02
CA VAL A 260 -14.34 -0.90 -5.40
C VAL A 260 -13.57 0.12 -6.23
N VAL A 261 -12.66 -0.39 -7.06
CA VAL A 261 -11.83 0.38 -7.98
C VAL A 261 -12.44 0.41 -9.37
N GLN A 262 -12.07 1.40 -10.20
CA GLN A 262 -12.64 1.56 -11.54
C GLN A 262 -12.24 0.43 -12.53
N PRO A 263 -13.03 0.19 -13.60
CA PRO A 263 -12.73 -0.83 -14.60
C PRO A 263 -11.45 -0.55 -15.43
N TYR A 264 -10.62 -1.60 -15.53
CA TYR A 264 -9.56 -1.98 -16.51
C TYR A 264 -8.64 -0.99 -17.24
N LYS A 265 -9.02 0.25 -17.55
CA LYS A 265 -8.11 1.17 -18.29
C LYS A 265 -7.07 1.81 -17.38
N ASP A 266 -7.45 2.04 -16.13
CA ASP A 266 -6.66 2.79 -15.13
C ASP A 266 -6.44 1.99 -13.83
N ASN A 267 -6.61 0.67 -13.88
CA ASN A 267 -6.45 -0.22 -12.74
C ASN A 267 -5.25 -1.15 -12.96
N ALA A 268 -4.20 -1.01 -12.14
CA ALA A 268 -3.07 -1.91 -12.19
C ALA A 268 -3.44 -3.29 -11.64
N PHE A 269 -4.49 -3.44 -10.84
CA PHE A 269 -4.87 -4.71 -10.21
C PHE A 269 -5.75 -5.57 -11.14
N PRO A 270 -5.73 -6.91 -11.01
CA PRO A 270 -6.47 -7.81 -11.89
C PRO A 270 -7.97 -7.93 -11.54
N ARG A 271 -8.46 -7.10 -10.60
CA ARG A 271 -9.82 -7.12 -10.07
C ARG A 271 -10.33 -5.71 -9.78
N GLU A 272 -11.64 -5.54 -9.97
CA GLU A 272 -12.38 -4.31 -9.67
C GLU A 272 -12.74 -4.20 -8.19
N ILE A 273 -12.75 -5.32 -7.48
CA ILE A 273 -13.00 -5.36 -6.04
C ILE A 273 -11.74 -5.89 -5.37
N LEU A 274 -11.15 -5.03 -4.55
CA LEU A 274 -10.00 -5.34 -3.72
C LEU A 274 -10.45 -5.47 -2.27
N LEU A 275 -9.81 -6.36 -1.53
CA LEU A 275 -10.05 -6.60 -0.12
C LEU A 275 -8.79 -6.25 0.65
N MET A 276 -8.81 -5.13 1.35
CA MET A 276 -7.73 -4.74 2.25
C MET A 276 -7.95 -5.38 3.61
N LYS A 277 -6.95 -6.07 4.13
CA LYS A 277 -7.02 -6.73 5.44
C LYS A 277 -7.00 -5.68 6.57
N ILE A 278 -7.84 -5.86 7.59
CA ILE A 278 -7.99 -4.92 8.73
C ILE A 278 -7.22 -5.38 10.00
N GLU A 279 -6.94 -6.69 10.12
CA GLU A 279 -6.57 -7.47 11.34
C GLU A 279 -7.75 -8.08 12.13
N LYS A 280 -7.42 -9.19 12.84
CA LYS A 280 -8.32 -10.25 13.33
C LYS A 280 -9.18 -9.82 14.53
N PRO A 281 -10.38 -10.39 14.72
CA PRO A 281 -11.00 -10.47 16.05
C PRO A 281 -9.98 -11.10 17.00
N LYS A 282 -9.77 -10.51 18.18
CA LYS A 282 -9.10 -11.22 19.28
C LYS A 282 -9.94 -12.46 19.57
N GLU A 283 -9.41 -13.65 19.34
CA GLU A 283 -9.95 -14.84 20.00
C GLU A 283 -9.60 -14.68 21.48
N GLU A 284 -10.61 -14.45 22.32
CA GLU A 284 -10.51 -14.78 23.74
C GLU A 284 -10.31 -16.29 23.82
N TYR A 285 -9.06 -16.72 24.05
CA TYR A 285 -8.82 -18.07 24.55
C TYR A 285 -9.33 -18.12 25.99
N THR A 286 -10.63 -18.29 26.19
CA THR A 286 -11.12 -18.97 27.39
C THR A 286 -10.92 -20.46 27.14
N SER A 287 -9.73 -20.95 27.46
CA SER A 287 -9.59 -22.34 27.84
C SER A 287 -10.34 -22.50 29.17
N GLU A 288 -11.63 -22.77 29.12
CA GLU A 288 -12.31 -23.38 30.26
C GLU A 288 -11.78 -24.82 30.33
N ILE A 289 -10.70 -24.97 31.11
CA ILE A 289 -10.42 -26.20 31.82
C ILE A 289 -11.43 -26.22 32.98
N GLY A 290 -12.41 -27.11 32.88
CA GLY A 290 -13.42 -27.39 33.89
C GLY A 290 -14.24 -28.60 33.50
#